data_AF-A0A940ZRY4-F1
#
_entry.id   AF-A0A940ZRY4-F1
#
_cell.length_a   1.000
_cell.length_b   1.000
_cell.length_c   1.000
_cell.angle_alpha   90.00
_cell.angle_beta   90.00
_cell.angle_gamma   90.00
#
_symmetry.space_group_name_H-M   'P 1'
#
loop_
_entity.id
_entity.type
_entity.pdbx_description
1 polymer ?
#
loop_
_entity_poly.entity_id
_entity_poly.type
_entity_poly.pdbx_seq_one_letter_code
_entity_poly.pdbx_strand_id
1 'polypeptide(L)'
;MNKFMKQWKEFSEGNNQIHILDLINTIVGVVLIVSLILIFQHPENRYAILAACLSGGLMNIINGLKQMKDVKRRMTGMTFLMLGVIVIVLGFIILGL
;
A
#
# COMPACT_ATOMS: atom_id res chain seq x y z
N MET A 1 -18.62 31.96 -13.77
CA MET A 1 -17.84 30.71 -13.61
C MET A 1 -18.81 29.54 -13.58
N ASN A 2 -18.83 28.70 -14.63
CA ASN A 2 -19.80 27.62 -14.79
C ASN A 2 -19.77 26.64 -13.62
N LYS A 3 -20.94 26.18 -13.18
CA LYS A 3 -21.12 25.17 -12.12
C LYS A 3 -20.22 23.93 -12.33
N PHE A 4 -20.05 23.53 -13.60
CA PHE A 4 -19.11 22.49 -14.04
C PHE A 4 -17.65 22.79 -13.75
N MET A 5 -17.17 24.01 -14.01
CA MET A 5 -15.79 24.39 -13.69
C MET A 5 -15.56 24.41 -12.20
N LYS A 6 -16.56 24.81 -11.39
CA LYS A 6 -16.44 24.78 -9.93
C LYS A 6 -16.37 23.35 -9.39
N GLN A 7 -17.17 22.42 -9.93
CA GLN A 7 -17.10 21.00 -9.61
C GLN A 7 -15.78 20.35 -10.06
N TRP A 8 -15.29 20.68 -11.27
CA TRP A 8 -13.98 20.20 -11.74
C TRP A 8 -12.84 20.72 -10.88
N LYS A 9 -12.93 21.98 -10.44
CA LYS A 9 -11.94 22.58 -9.56
C LYS A 9 -12.00 21.97 -8.15
N GLU A 10 -13.18 21.71 -7.58
CA GLU A 10 -13.35 20.99 -6.30
C GLU A 10 -12.88 19.52 -6.39
N PHE A 11 -13.12 18.84 -7.52
CA PHE A 11 -12.60 17.49 -7.78
C PHE A 11 -11.06 17.47 -7.91
N SER A 12 -10.48 18.50 -8.53
CA SER A 12 -9.03 18.63 -8.72
C SER A 12 -8.29 19.20 -7.49
N GLU A 13 -8.91 20.09 -6.71
CA GLU A 13 -8.29 20.80 -5.56
C GLU A 13 -8.33 19.95 -4.28
N GLY A 14 -9.18 18.92 -4.19
CA GLY A 14 -9.33 18.10 -2.99
C GLY A 14 -8.35 16.94 -2.81
N ASN A 15 -7.59 16.52 -3.84
CA ASN A 15 -7.23 15.09 -3.88
C ASN A 15 -5.87 14.69 -4.50
N ASN A 16 -4.96 15.63 -4.80
CA ASN A 16 -3.75 15.30 -5.58
C ASN A 16 -2.81 14.27 -4.89
N GLN A 17 -2.68 14.32 -3.55
CA GLN A 17 -1.90 13.32 -2.82
C GLN A 17 -2.56 11.93 -2.78
N ILE A 18 -3.89 11.86 -2.76
CA ILE A 18 -4.61 10.59 -2.65
C ILE A 18 -4.47 9.83 -3.97
N HIS A 19 -4.55 10.52 -5.11
CA HIS A 19 -4.33 9.94 -6.43
C HIS A 19 -2.92 9.38 -6.64
N ILE A 20 -1.88 10.10 -6.19
CA ILE A 20 -0.49 9.63 -6.32
C ILE A 20 -0.25 8.40 -5.45
N LEU A 21 -0.77 8.39 -4.22
CA LEU A 21 -0.66 7.23 -3.35
C LEU A 21 -1.45 6.02 -3.89
N ASP A 22 -2.56 6.22 -4.61
CA ASP A 22 -3.27 5.13 -5.28
C ASP A 22 -2.44 4.53 -6.40
N LEU A 23 -1.83 5.38 -7.24
CA LEU A 23 -0.93 4.95 -8.30
C LEU A 23 0.27 4.15 -7.76
N ILE A 24 0.92 4.65 -6.71
CA ILE A 24 2.01 3.93 -6.03
C ILE A 24 1.51 2.57 -5.53
N ASN A 25 0.34 2.53 -4.88
CA ASN A 25 -0.23 1.28 -4.38
C ASN A 25 -0.52 0.28 -5.51
N THR A 26 -0.99 0.75 -6.66
CA THR A 26 -1.19 -0.10 -7.84
C THR A 26 0.12 -0.69 -8.33
N ILE A 27 1.18 0.12 -8.47
CA ILE A 27 2.50 -0.36 -8.91
C ILE A 27 3.06 -1.37 -7.90
N VAL A 28 2.99 -1.07 -6.60
CA VAL A 28 3.43 -1.98 -5.53
C VAL A 28 2.61 -3.28 -5.53
N GLY A 29 1.31 -3.20 -5.82
CA GLY A 29 0.45 -4.38 -5.97
C GLY A 29 0.82 -5.27 -7.14
N VAL A 30 1.24 -4.69 -8.28
CA VAL A 30 1.78 -5.46 -9.40
C VAL A 30 3.07 -6.18 -8.99
N VAL A 31 3.98 -5.50 -8.29
CA VAL A 31 5.21 -6.11 -7.75
C VAL A 31 4.88 -7.26 -6.79
N LEU A 32 3.90 -7.09 -5.92
CA LEU A 32 3.44 -8.15 -5.01
C LEU A 32 2.94 -9.37 -5.77
N ILE A 33 2.09 -9.19 -6.79
CA ILE A 33 1.55 -10.30 -7.59
C ILE A 33 2.67 -11.06 -8.29
N VAL A 34 3.61 -10.34 -8.93
CA VAL A 34 4.77 -10.96 -9.59
C VAL A 34 5.63 -11.73 -8.59
N SER A 35 5.86 -11.14 -7.40
CA SER A 35 6.64 -11.79 -6.34
C SER A 35 5.97 -13.07 -5.85
N LEU A 36 4.64 -13.06 -5.65
CA LEU A 36 3.88 -14.25 -5.26
C LEU A 36 3.97 -15.36 -6.31
N ILE A 37 3.85 -15.03 -7.60
CA ILE A 37 4.02 -16.00 -8.69
C ILE A 37 5.41 -16.63 -8.64
N LEU A 38 6.46 -15.84 -8.41
CA LEU A 38 7.82 -16.33 -8.28
C LEU A 38 8.01 -17.24 -7.04
N ILE A 39 7.35 -16.93 -5.92
CA ILE A 39 7.38 -17.79 -4.72
C ILE A 39 6.72 -19.13 -5.00
N PHE A 40 5.59 -19.16 -5.71
CA PHE A 40 4.93 -20.43 -6.05
C PHE A 40 5.76 -21.29 -7.02
N GLN A 41 6.54 -20.68 -7.90
CA GLN A 41 7.44 -21.39 -8.83
C GLN A 41 8.75 -21.80 -8.17
N HIS A 42 9.29 -20.97 -7.28
CA HIS A 42 10.60 -21.11 -6.65
C HIS A 42 10.50 -20.72 -5.16
N PRO A 43 10.00 -21.61 -4.29
CA PRO A 43 9.76 -21.29 -2.88
C PRO A 43 11.06 -20.98 -2.12
N GLU A 44 12.21 -21.46 -2.58
CA GLU A 44 13.53 -21.11 -2.04
C GLU A 44 14.02 -19.71 -2.42
N ASN A 45 13.33 -18.98 -3.31
CA ASN A 45 13.75 -17.66 -3.76
C ASN A 45 13.50 -16.60 -2.67
N ARG A 46 14.53 -16.40 -1.86
CA ARG A 46 14.57 -15.42 -0.75
C ARG A 46 14.25 -13.98 -1.20
N TYR A 47 14.68 -13.59 -2.41
CA TYR A 47 14.41 -12.24 -2.92
C TYR A 47 12.94 -12.04 -3.27
N ALA A 48 12.27 -13.08 -3.79
CA ALA A 48 10.85 -13.04 -4.08
C ALA A 48 10.02 -12.95 -2.78
N ILE A 49 10.40 -13.71 -1.75
CA ILE A 49 9.79 -13.63 -0.41
C ILE A 49 9.97 -12.22 0.18
N LEU A 50 11.19 -11.68 0.13
CA LEU A 50 11.48 -10.33 0.61
C LEU A 50 10.62 -9.29 -0.12
N ALA A 51 10.58 -9.36 -1.44
CA ALA A 51 9.81 -8.45 -2.27
C ALA A 51 8.30 -8.54 -1.97
N ALA A 52 7.76 -9.75 -1.75
CA ALA A 52 6.36 -9.94 -1.37
C ALA A 52 6.04 -9.34 0.01
N CYS A 53 6.88 -9.57 1.02
CA CYS A 53 6.69 -9.00 2.36
C CYS A 53 6.82 -7.47 2.35
N LEU A 54 7.81 -6.93 1.64
CA LEU A 54 8.01 -5.48 1.53
C LEU A 54 6.85 -4.81 0.78
N SER A 55 6.45 -5.34 -0.37
CA SER A 55 5.35 -4.78 -1.17
C SER A 55 4.00 -4.89 -0.44
N GLY A 56 3.65 -6.05 0.10
CA GLY A 56 2.42 -6.23 0.87
C GLY A 56 2.37 -5.37 2.14
N GLY A 57 3.50 -5.26 2.84
CA GLY A 57 3.63 -4.40 4.01
C GLY A 57 3.50 -2.91 3.67
N LEU A 58 4.19 -2.44 2.62
CA LEU A 58 4.09 -1.06 2.13
C LEU A 58 2.68 -0.70 1.69
N MET A 59 1.96 -1.60 1.00
CA MET A 59 0.57 -1.34 0.62
C MET A 59 -0.34 -1.13 1.83
N ASN A 60 -0.18 -1.98 2.85
CA ASN A 60 -0.93 -1.85 4.09
C ASN A 60 -0.58 -0.55 4.83
N ILE A 61 0.68 -0.13 4.82
CA ILE A 61 1.09 1.15 5.41
C ILE A 61 0.45 2.32 4.67
N ILE A 62 0.51 2.35 3.33
CA ILE A 62 -0.08 3.41 2.50
C ILE A 62 -1.60 3.49 2.72
N ASN A 63 -2.28 2.34 2.76
CA ASN A 63 -3.72 2.27 3.03
C ASN A 63 -4.07 2.74 4.45
N GLY A 64 -3.24 2.40 5.43
CA GLY A 64 -3.40 2.86 6.81
C GLY A 64 -3.27 4.38 6.92
N LEU A 65 -2.23 4.97 6.31
CA LEU A 65 -2.04 6.42 6.27
C LEU A 65 -3.22 7.15 5.61
N LYS A 66 -3.80 6.57 4.56
CA LYS A 66 -5.00 7.12 3.91
C LYS A 66 -6.22 7.12 4.84
N GLN A 67 -6.47 6.00 5.51
CA GLN A 67 -7.64 5.88 6.39
C GLN A 67 -7.51 6.70 7.67
N MET A 68 -6.29 6.96 8.16
CA MET A 68 -6.06 7.80 9.34
C MET A 68 -6.39 9.27 9.15
N LYS A 69 -6.49 9.75 7.90
CA LYS A 69 -6.92 11.12 7.60
C LYS A 69 -8.40 11.34 7.95
N ASP A 70 -9.21 10.29 8.01
CA ASP A 70 -10.60 10.34 8.42
C ASP A 70 -10.74 9.94 9.90
N VAL A 71 -11.24 10.85 10.73
CA VAL A 71 -11.41 10.66 12.18
C VAL A 71 -12.26 9.41 12.48
N LYS A 72 -13.27 9.11 11.65
CA LYS A 72 -14.15 7.94 11.84
C LYS A 72 -13.45 6.62 11.52
N ARG A 73 -12.42 6.64 10.67
CA ARG A 73 -11.69 5.44 10.20
C ARG A 73 -10.30 5.32 10.80
N ARG A 74 -9.94 6.21 11.73
CA ARG A 74 -8.60 6.31 12.30
C ARG A 74 -8.12 5.00 12.94
N MET A 75 -8.99 4.30 13.66
CA MET A 75 -8.65 3.01 14.30
C MET A 75 -8.33 1.95 13.25
N THR A 76 -9.15 1.83 12.21
CA THR A 76 -8.90 0.92 11.08
C THR A 76 -7.59 1.26 10.38
N GLY A 77 -7.32 2.56 10.17
CA GLY A 77 -6.04 3.01 9.60
C GLY A 77 -4.82 2.64 10.43
N MET A 78 -4.91 2.71 11.77
CA MET A 78 -3.84 2.23 12.65
C MET A 78 -3.64 0.71 12.55
N THR A 79 -4.72 -0.06 12.43
CA THR A 79 -4.62 -1.52 12.22
C THR A 79 -3.88 -1.84 10.92
N PHE A 80 -4.20 -1.16 9.83
CA PHE A 80 -3.50 -1.35 8.55
C PHE A 80 -2.02 -0.99 8.65
N LEU A 81 -1.66 0.12 9.31
CA LEU A 81 -0.27 0.47 9.58
C LEU A 81 0.46 -0.63 10.35
N MET A 82 -0.13 -1.09 11.46
CA MET A 82 0.47 -2.09 12.34
C MET A 82 0.66 -3.42 11.61
N LEU A 83 -0.35 -3.88 10.87
CA LEU A 83 -0.24 -5.08 10.04
C LEU A 83 0.84 -4.94 8.97
N GLY A 84 0.94 -3.77 8.33
CA GLY A 84 1.97 -3.51 7.34
C GLY A 84 3.38 -3.62 7.92
N VAL A 85 3.62 -3.05 9.10
CA VAL A 85 4.90 -3.18 9.82
C VAL A 85 5.17 -4.64 10.21
N ILE A 86 4.17 -5.34 10.75
CA ILE A 86 4.31 -6.76 11.13
C ILE A 86 4.72 -7.61 9.92
N VAL A 87 4.07 -7.42 8.76
CA VAL A 87 4.39 -8.17 7.54
C VAL A 87 5.84 -7.94 7.09
N ILE A 88 6.34 -6.70 7.17
CA ILE A 88 7.73 -6.38 6.84
C ILE A 88 8.68 -7.08 7.81
N VAL A 89 8.44 -6.94 9.12
CA VAL A 89 9.28 -7.55 10.16
C VAL A 89 9.30 -9.07 10.02
N LEU A 90 8.14 -9.70 9.77
CA LEU A 90 8.06 -11.14 9.50
C LEU A 90 8.90 -11.53 8.28
N GLY A 91 8.90 -10.71 7.22
CA GLY A 91 9.76 -10.93 6.06
C GLY A 91 11.23 -10.98 6.41
N PHE A 92 11.73 -10.04 7.22
CA PHE A 92 13.11 -10.04 7.71
C PHE A 92 13.42 -11.26 8.57
N ILE A 93 12.53 -11.60 9.52
CA ILE A 93 12.68 -12.77 10.40
C ILE A 93 12.74 -14.08 9.60
N ILE A 94 11.83 -14.28 8.64
CA ILE A 94 11.77 -15.48 7.80
C ILE A 94 13.06 -15.66 7.00
N LEU A 95 13.67 -14.55 6.58
CA LEU A 95 14.87 -14.55 5.75
C LEU A 95 16.18 -14.58 6.56
N GLY A 96 16.10 -14.43 7.89
CA GLY A 96 17.24 -14.36 8.77
C GLY A 96 18.10 -13.11 8.54
N LEU A 97 17.45 -11.99 8.18
CA LEU A 97 18.07 -10.69 7.95
C LEU A 97 17.89 -9.73 9.14
#